data_AF-A0A6P7GL86-F1
#
_entry.id   AF-A0A6P7GL86-F1
#
_cell.length_a   1.000
_cell.length_b   1.000
_cell.length_c   1.000
_cell.angle_alpha   90.00
_cell.angle_beta   90.00
_cell.angle_gamma   90.00
#
_symmetry.space_group_name_H-M   'P 1'
#
loop_
_entity.id
_entity.type
_entity.pdbx_description
1 polymer ?
#
loop_
_entity_poly.entity_id
_entity_poly.type
_entity_poly.pdbx_seq_one_letter_code
_entity_poly.pdbx_strand_id
1 'polypeptide(L)'
;MSKTDVCHKCEVLKMELTITNDEENKNTLKEQQAKHHEEADLAYTCKSKAKKLAMEDHSVLCYTFDLQQCLPTPFLETSVSFCKRKYWTYNLTIHNCGNGFASCYFMARVDSNERSKRNCFVFFKELMNLPPEVKKVIW
;
A
#
# COMPACT_ATOMS: atom_id res chain seq x y z
N MET A 1 -3.13 11.23 -19.78
CA MET A 1 -1.99 11.36 -18.86
C MET A 1 -2.53 11.22 -17.44
N SER A 2 -2.31 10.07 -16.79
CA SER A 2 -2.71 9.86 -15.39
C SER A 2 -1.91 10.81 -14.50
N LYS A 3 -2.56 11.44 -13.51
CA LYS A 3 -1.85 12.13 -12.43
C LYS A 3 -0.96 11.09 -11.75
N THR A 4 0.35 11.23 -11.91
CA THR A 4 1.33 10.40 -11.22
C THR A 4 1.19 10.69 -9.73
N ASP A 5 0.90 9.68 -8.91
CA ASP A 5 0.89 9.84 -7.46
C ASP A 5 2.25 10.40 -7.01
N VAL A 6 2.23 11.57 -6.38
CA VAL A 6 3.45 12.24 -5.93
C VAL A 6 3.80 11.71 -4.55
N CYS A 7 5.05 11.33 -4.35
CA CYS A 7 5.52 10.91 -3.03
C CYS A 7 5.52 12.11 -2.08
N HIS A 8 4.70 12.05 -1.03
CA HIS A 8 4.61 13.10 0.00
C HIS A 8 5.98 13.44 0.61
N LYS A 9 6.84 12.44 0.87
CA LYS A 9 8.19 12.68 1.41
C LYS A 9 9.06 13.46 0.42
N CYS A 10 8.98 13.16 -0.87
CA CYS A 10 9.68 13.93 -1.90
C CYS A 10 9.16 15.37 -1.98
N GLU A 11 7.85 15.59 -1.84
CA GLU A 11 7.27 16.95 -1.84
C GLU A 11 7.73 17.78 -0.63
N VAL A 12 7.69 17.19 0.56
CA VAL A 12 8.16 17.83 1.80
C VAL A 12 9.64 18.20 1.68
N LEU A 13 10.49 17.26 1.29
CA LEU A 13 11.94 17.51 1.12
C LEU A 13 12.21 18.59 0.07
N LYS A 14 11.45 18.58 -1.05
CA LYS A 14 11.57 19.60 -2.10
C LYS A 14 11.18 20.99 -1.59
N MET A 15 10.11 21.07 -0.80
CA MET A 15 9.67 22.32 -0.18
C MET A 15 10.72 22.83 0.82
N GLU A 16 11.23 21.96 1.68
CA GLU A 16 12.26 22.30 2.69
C GLU A 16 13.58 22.76 2.04
N LEU A 17 14.00 22.12 0.94
CA LEU A 17 15.16 22.54 0.16
C LEU A 17 14.99 23.93 -0.48
N THR A 18 13.75 24.32 -0.78
CA THR A 18 13.44 25.63 -1.38
C THR A 18 13.46 26.75 -0.35
N ILE A 19 13.08 26.47 0.91
CA ILE A 19 12.92 27.47 1.97
C ILE A 19 14.20 27.60 2.82
N THR A 20 15.00 26.54 2.94
CA THR A 20 16.25 26.54 3.71
C THR A 20 17.30 27.42 3.01
N ASN A 21 17.88 28.38 3.73
CA ASN A 21 18.96 29.25 3.21
C ASN A 21 20.36 28.80 3.64
N ASP A 22 20.45 28.02 4.71
CA ASP A 22 21.69 27.49 5.25
C ASP A 22 22.22 26.30 4.42
N GLU A 23 23.48 26.37 3.98
CA GLU A 23 24.05 25.37 3.08
C GLU A 23 24.32 24.02 3.76
N GLU A 24 24.61 23.99 5.05
CA GLU A 24 24.82 22.75 5.80
C GLU A 24 23.52 21.95 5.93
N ASN A 25 22.43 22.64 6.27
CA ASN A 25 21.09 22.04 6.30
C ASN A 25 20.60 21.62 4.91
N LYS A 26 20.89 22.40 3.86
CA LYS A 26 20.58 21.98 2.47
C LYS A 26 21.31 20.69 2.08
N ASN A 27 22.59 20.55 2.45
CA ASN A 27 23.34 19.34 2.15
C ASN A 27 22.73 18.12 2.87
N THR A 28 22.36 18.28 4.14
CA THR A 28 21.66 17.23 4.90
C THR A 28 20.34 16.81 4.22
N LEU A 29 19.53 17.77 3.77
CA LEU A 29 18.27 17.49 3.08
C LEU A 29 18.48 16.80 1.72
N LYS A 30 19.54 17.15 0.98
CA LYS A 30 19.93 16.46 -0.26
C LYS A 30 20.35 15.02 0.00
N GLU A 31 21.11 14.78 1.06
CA GLU A 31 21.49 13.41 1.47
C GLU A 31 20.25 12.58 1.85
N GLN A 32 19.31 13.16 2.61
CA GLN A 32 18.04 12.49 2.94
C GLN A 32 17.20 12.17 1.71
N GLN A 33 17.18 13.07 0.71
CA GLN A 33 16.50 12.83 -0.56
C GLN A 33 17.19 11.72 -1.36
N ALA A 34 18.51 11.75 -1.46
CA ALA A 34 19.28 10.71 -2.16
C ALA A 34 19.06 9.33 -1.52
N LYS A 35 19.15 9.26 -0.19
CA LYS A 35 18.89 8.04 0.58
C LYS A 35 17.46 7.52 0.35
N HIS A 36 16.46 8.41 0.35
CA HIS A 36 15.07 8.00 0.10
C HIS A 36 14.88 7.38 -1.29
N HIS A 37 15.52 7.95 -2.33
CA HIS A 37 15.46 7.39 -3.68
C HIS A 37 16.22 6.06 -3.77
N GLU A 38 17.39 5.94 -3.14
CA GLU A 38 18.13 4.68 -3.07
C GLU A 38 17.32 3.58 -2.39
N GLU A 39 16.68 3.88 -1.25
CA GLU A 39 15.77 2.95 -0.56
C GLU A 39 14.60 2.52 -1.46
N ALA A 40 14.04 3.44 -2.24
CA ALA A 40 12.96 3.14 -3.18
C ALA A 40 13.44 2.21 -4.30
N ASP A 41 14.59 2.49 -4.91
CA ASP A 41 15.17 1.67 -5.98
C ASP A 41 15.56 0.27 -5.48
N LEU A 42 16.08 0.18 -4.25
CA LEU A 42 16.33 -1.08 -3.57
C LEU A 42 15.03 -1.85 -3.36
N ALA A 43 13.96 -1.21 -2.90
CA ALA A 43 12.66 -1.84 -2.71
C ALA A 43 12.09 -2.38 -4.04
N TYR A 44 12.17 -1.61 -5.13
CA TYR A 44 11.77 -2.07 -6.47
C TYR A 44 12.59 -3.26 -6.95
N THR A 45 13.90 -3.22 -6.73
CA THR A 45 14.82 -4.30 -7.12
C THR A 45 14.53 -5.58 -6.32
N CYS A 46 14.35 -5.46 -5.00
CA CYS A 46 14.01 -6.58 -4.13
C CYS A 46 12.65 -7.19 -4.49
N LYS A 47 11.64 -6.36 -4.76
CA LYS A 47 10.33 -6.82 -5.23
C LYS A 47 10.43 -7.57 -6.55
N SER A 48 11.20 -7.06 -7.51
CA SER A 48 11.42 -7.73 -8.80
C SER A 48 12.08 -9.09 -8.64
N LYS A 49 13.10 -9.20 -7.78
CA LYS A 49 13.75 -10.47 -7.44
C LYS A 49 12.79 -11.45 -6.75
N ALA A 50 12.02 -10.98 -5.77
CA ALA A 50 11.04 -11.80 -5.04
C ALA A 50 9.93 -12.32 -5.96
N LYS A 51 9.47 -11.48 -6.89
CA LYS A 51 8.50 -11.88 -7.91
C LYS A 51 9.04 -12.99 -8.82
N LYS A 52 10.27 -12.85 -9.34
CA LYS A 52 10.89 -13.90 -10.16
C LYS A 52 11.04 -15.20 -9.40
N LEU A 53 11.51 -15.14 -8.15
CA LEU A 53 11.63 -16.31 -7.30
C LEU A 53 10.30 -17.03 -7.09
N ALA A 54 9.21 -16.29 -6.82
CA ALA A 54 7.88 -16.87 -6.66
C ALA A 54 7.26 -17.40 -7.96
N MET A 55 7.78 -17.01 -9.14
CA MET A 55 7.40 -17.59 -10.44
C MET A 55 8.13 -18.91 -10.71
N GLU A 56 9.37 -19.04 -10.22
CA GLU A 56 10.23 -20.20 -10.45
C GLU A 56 10.06 -21.29 -9.37
N ASP A 57 9.77 -20.91 -8.12
CA ASP A 57 9.64 -21.80 -6.97
C ASP A 57 8.26 -21.67 -6.31
N HIS A 58 7.43 -22.70 -6.46
CA HIS A 58 6.09 -22.77 -5.88
C HIS A 58 6.06 -22.85 -4.34
N SER A 59 7.21 -23.10 -3.69
CA SER A 59 7.32 -23.03 -2.22
C SER A 59 7.51 -21.60 -1.70
N VAL A 60 7.67 -20.62 -2.60
CA VAL A 60 7.81 -19.20 -2.28
C VAL A 60 6.62 -18.43 -2.83
N LEU A 61 5.95 -17.67 -1.96
CA LEU A 61 4.90 -16.74 -2.37
C LEU A 61 5.39 -15.29 -2.25
N CYS A 62 5.06 -14.49 -3.27
CA CYS A 62 5.27 -13.05 -3.26
C CYS A 62 3.92 -12.35 -3.39
N TYR A 63 3.51 -11.62 -2.36
CA TYR A 63 2.27 -10.85 -2.35
C TYR A 63 2.54 -9.36 -2.49
N THR A 64 1.62 -8.62 -3.10
CA THR A 64 1.57 -7.16 -3.03
C THR A 64 0.17 -6.70 -2.76
N PHE A 65 0.03 -5.62 -2.01
CA PHE A 65 -1.28 -5.10 -1.60
C PHE A 65 -1.60 -3.80 -2.31
N ASP A 66 -2.85 -3.67 -2.72
CA ASP A 66 -3.44 -2.40 -3.11
C ASP A 66 -4.64 -2.12 -2.22
N LEU A 67 -4.66 -0.95 -1.58
CA LEU A 67 -5.77 -0.52 -0.73
C LEU A 67 -6.39 0.70 -1.39
N GLN A 68 -7.58 0.53 -1.94
CA GLN A 68 -8.28 1.64 -2.57
C GLN A 68 -8.72 2.69 -1.54
N GLN A 69 -8.84 3.92 -2.02
CA GLN A 69 -9.45 5.00 -1.25
C GLN A 69 -10.86 4.60 -0.82
N CYS A 70 -11.21 4.91 0.42
CA CYS A 70 -12.48 4.56 1.01
C CYS A 70 -13.65 5.12 0.17
N LEU A 71 -14.59 4.26 -0.23
CA LEU A 71 -15.76 4.66 -1.00
C LEU A 71 -16.94 4.94 -0.06
N PRO A 72 -17.69 6.04 -0.21
CA PRO A 72 -18.93 6.26 0.53
C PRO A 72 -19.98 5.25 0.08
N THR A 73 -20.70 4.62 1.02
CA THR A 73 -21.72 3.63 0.70
C THR A 73 -22.93 3.78 1.63
N PRO A 74 -24.18 3.78 1.13
CA PRO A 74 -24.63 3.67 -0.28
C PRO A 74 -24.61 4.99 -1.07
N PHE A 75 -24.57 4.90 -2.41
CA PHE A 75 -24.82 6.03 -3.31
C PHE A 75 -26.29 6.44 -3.19
N LEU A 76 -26.57 7.61 -2.61
CA LEU A 76 -27.93 8.13 -2.42
C LEU A 76 -27.97 9.59 -2.86
N GLU A 77 -28.98 9.93 -3.65
CA GLU A 77 -29.21 11.30 -4.16
C GLU A 77 -30.03 12.18 -3.18
N THR A 78 -30.40 11.66 -2.00
CA THR A 78 -31.31 12.34 -1.07
C THR A 78 -30.57 13.06 0.07
N SER A 79 -30.94 14.32 0.30
CA SER A 79 -30.31 15.23 1.30
C SER A 79 -30.46 14.77 2.77
N VAL A 80 -31.45 13.94 3.08
CA VAL A 80 -31.71 13.43 4.44
C VAL A 80 -30.67 12.38 4.88
N SER A 81 -29.96 11.77 3.94
CA SER A 81 -28.98 10.70 4.18
C SER A 81 -27.60 11.22 4.56
N PHE A 82 -27.29 12.49 4.25
CA PHE A 82 -26.00 13.12 4.52
C PHE A 82 -25.66 13.21 6.02
N CYS A 83 -26.67 13.41 6.87
CA CYS A 83 -26.46 13.59 8.30
C CYS A 83 -26.41 12.28 9.11
N LYS A 84 -26.77 11.11 8.54
CA LYS A 84 -27.01 9.92 9.38
C LYS A 84 -26.03 8.74 9.23
N ARG A 85 -25.10 8.69 8.27
CA ARG A 85 -24.17 7.54 8.18
C ARG A 85 -22.80 7.88 7.55
N LYS A 86 -21.72 7.71 8.32
CA LYS A 86 -20.34 7.58 7.79
C LYS A 86 -20.04 6.09 7.56
N TYR A 87 -20.79 5.42 6.70
CA TYR A 87 -20.45 4.06 6.27
C TYR A 87 -19.48 4.17 5.09
N TRP A 88 -18.30 3.58 5.28
CA TRP A 88 -17.24 3.57 4.27
C TRP A 88 -16.97 2.15 3.90
N THR A 89 -16.73 1.87 2.62
CA THR A 89 -16.22 0.57 2.24
C THR A 89 -14.76 0.67 1.86
N TYR A 90 -13.97 -0.28 2.38
CA TYR A 90 -12.59 -0.51 1.98
C TYR A 90 -12.56 -1.66 0.98
N ASN A 91 -11.75 -1.48 -0.06
CA ASN A 91 -11.38 -2.55 -0.98
C ASN A 91 -9.89 -2.82 -0.82
N LEU A 92 -9.56 -3.99 -0.29
CA LEU A 92 -8.18 -4.48 -0.19
C LEU A 92 -7.98 -5.54 -1.27
N THR A 93 -7.03 -5.31 -2.16
CA THR A 93 -6.63 -6.27 -3.17
C THR A 93 -5.29 -6.87 -2.80
N ILE A 94 -5.24 -8.21 -2.73
CA ILE A 94 -4.02 -8.97 -2.51
C ILE A 94 -3.63 -9.60 -3.85
N HIS A 95 -2.50 -9.19 -4.42
CA HIS A 95 -1.98 -9.75 -5.66
C HIS A 95 -0.91 -10.79 -5.35
N ASN A 96 -1.08 -12.01 -5.85
CA ASN A 96 -0.03 -13.01 -5.90
C ASN A 96 0.84 -12.76 -7.14
N CYS A 97 2.07 -12.33 -6.91
CA CYS A 97 3.01 -11.95 -7.96
C CYS A 97 3.59 -13.15 -8.73
N GLY A 98 3.53 -14.36 -8.16
CA GLY A 98 4.05 -15.59 -8.78
C GLY A 98 3.12 -16.13 -9.86
N ASN A 99 1.81 -16.12 -9.62
CA ASN A 99 0.81 -16.65 -10.55
C ASN A 99 -0.05 -15.57 -11.24
N GLY A 100 0.05 -14.31 -10.81
CA GLY A 100 -0.69 -13.18 -11.38
C GLY A 100 -2.15 -13.08 -10.93
N PHE A 101 -2.61 -13.94 -10.02
CA PHE A 101 -3.97 -13.86 -9.49
C PHE A 101 -4.09 -12.75 -8.43
N ALA A 102 -5.27 -12.14 -8.36
CA ALA A 102 -5.59 -11.12 -7.38
C ALA A 102 -6.89 -11.45 -6.65
N SER A 103 -6.86 -11.37 -5.32
CA SER A 103 -8.02 -11.56 -4.46
C SER A 103 -8.47 -10.20 -3.92
N CYS A 104 -9.71 -9.81 -4.20
CA CYS A 104 -10.29 -8.55 -3.74
C CYS A 104 -11.21 -8.79 -2.55
N TYR A 105 -10.99 -8.07 -1.46
CA TYR A 105 -11.77 -8.16 -0.23
C TYR A 105 -12.48 -6.83 0.02
N PHE A 106 -13.81 -6.89 -0.05
CA PHE A 106 -14.69 -5.76 0.23
C PHE A 106 -15.10 -5.80 1.70
N MET A 107 -14.87 -4.70 2.42
CA MET A 107 -15.14 -4.65 3.85
C MET A 107 -15.85 -3.36 4.27
N ALA A 108 -17.09 -3.52 4.74
CA ALA A 108 -17.89 -2.43 5.27
C ALA A 108 -17.35 -1.93 6.61
N ARG A 109 -17.24 -0.61 6.74
CA ARG A 109 -16.93 0.10 7.98
C ARG A 109 -18.23 0.53 8.64
N VAL A 110 -18.52 -0.08 9.78
CA VAL A 110 -19.63 0.34 10.66
C VAL A 110 -19.18 1.48 11.58
N ASP A 111 -17.89 1.54 11.97
CA ASP A 111 -17.36 2.56 12.91
C ASP A 111 -15.97 3.12 12.57
N SER A 112 -15.69 4.34 13.03
CA SER A 112 -14.58 5.18 12.56
C SER A 112 -13.17 4.87 13.11
N ASN A 113 -12.95 3.88 13.99
CA ASN A 113 -11.67 3.77 14.71
C ASN A 113 -10.80 2.52 14.47
N GLU A 114 -11.12 1.62 13.53
CA GLU A 114 -10.40 0.32 13.43
C GLU A 114 -9.88 -0.06 12.03
N ARG A 115 -9.25 0.88 11.30
CA ARG A 115 -8.73 0.61 9.95
C ARG A 115 -7.60 -0.44 9.92
N SER A 116 -6.64 -0.37 10.85
CA SER A 116 -5.48 -1.27 10.87
C SER A 116 -5.82 -2.70 11.28
N LYS A 117 -6.69 -2.86 12.30
CA LYS A 117 -7.00 -4.18 12.89
C LYS A 117 -7.66 -5.15 11.91
N ARG A 118 -8.54 -4.65 11.03
CA ARG A 118 -9.31 -5.52 10.11
C ARG A 118 -8.54 -5.88 8.83
N ASN A 119 -7.67 -5.01 8.33
CA ASN A 119 -6.77 -5.36 7.22
C ASN A 119 -5.82 -6.49 7.62
N CYS A 120 -5.31 -6.46 8.86
CA CYS A 120 -4.52 -7.57 9.42
C CYS A 120 -5.32 -8.88 9.47
N PHE A 121 -6.63 -8.83 9.73
CA PHE A 121 -7.46 -10.04 9.82
C PHE A 121 -7.63 -10.76 8.46
N VAL A 122 -7.85 -10.00 7.38
CA VAL A 122 -7.98 -10.58 6.02
C VAL A 122 -6.67 -11.20 5.57
N PHE A 123 -5.55 -10.49 5.78
CA PHE A 123 -4.23 -11.02 5.45
C PHE A 123 -3.87 -12.25 6.31
N PHE A 124 -4.16 -12.21 7.61
CA PHE A 124 -3.98 -13.35 8.49
C PHE A 124 -4.81 -14.56 8.05
N LYS A 125 -6.04 -14.34 7.59
CA LYS A 125 -6.87 -15.41 7.02
C LYS A 125 -6.23 -16.03 5.78
N GLU A 126 -5.61 -15.23 4.90
CA GLU A 126 -4.86 -15.79 3.76
C GLU A 126 -3.63 -16.58 4.21
N LEU A 127 -2.87 -16.06 5.18
CA LEU A 127 -1.73 -16.80 5.73
C LEU A 127 -2.11 -18.13 6.39
N MET A 128 -3.30 -18.21 6.99
CA MET A 128 -3.80 -19.43 7.64
C MET A 128 -4.26 -20.50 6.64
N ASN A 129 -4.55 -20.13 5.39
CA ASN A 129 -5.01 -21.04 4.35
C ASN A 129 -3.94 -21.32 3.28
N LEU A 130 -2.66 -21.11 3.63
CA LEU A 130 -1.57 -21.39 2.71
C LEU A 130 -1.44 -22.89 2.42
N PRO A 131 -1.15 -23.27 1.17
CA PRO A 131 -0.81 -24.64 0.83
C PRO A 131 0.39 -25.13 1.67
N PRO A 132 0.42 -26.41 2.10
CA PRO A 132 1.49 -26.94 2.95
C PRO A 132 2.86 -26.94 2.27
N GLU A 133 2.91 -26.79 0.95
CA GLU A 133 4.13 -26.69 0.16
C GLU A 133 4.84 -25.34 0.33
N VAL A 134 4.13 -24.31 0.81
CA VAL A 134 4.67 -22.96 0.98
C VAL A 134 5.57 -22.91 2.21
N LYS A 135 6.84 -22.60 1.98
CA LYS A 135 7.88 -22.48 3.03
C LYS A 135 8.21 -21.02 3.36
N LYS A 136 7.96 -20.11 2.42
CA LYS A 136 8.32 -18.70 2.57
C LYS A 136 7.30 -17.79 1.90
N VAL A 137 6.94 -16.72 2.60
CA VAL A 137 6.09 -15.65 2.08
C VAL A 137 6.86 -14.33 2.14
N ILE A 138 6.80 -13.57 1.05
CA ILE A 138 7.41 -12.25 0.88
C ILE A 138 6.28 -11.28 0.54
N TRP A 139 6.21 -10.12 1.20
CA TRP A 139 5.14 -9.14 0.98
C TRP A 139 5.62 -7.70 1.19
#